data_AF-A0A9P3Q930-F1
#
_entry.id   AF-A0A9P3Q930-F1
#
_cell.length_a   1.000
_cell.length_b   1.000
_cell.length_c   1.000
_cell.angle_alpha   90.00
_cell.angle_beta   90.00
_cell.angle_gamma   90.00
#
_symmetry.space_group_name_H-M   'P 1'
#
loop_
_entity.id
_entity.type
_entity.pdbx_description
1 polymer ?
#
loop_
_entity_poly.entity_id
_entity_poly.type
_entity_poly.pdbx_seq_one_letter_code
_entity_poly.pdbx_strand_id
1 'polypeptide(L)'
;MLTTLPFLVPVALLGIDARIILACYGFNLLYQFFLHTELVDKLWAPIEFVFNTPSHHRVHHGSQARYLDTNYGVILIIWDRLFGSFEPEGERVRFGLTKNIDTYNIARVETHEFVAIWRCMRSAGSRRDRLGYLLRRPGWAPAVNQRGGAAELRPQPLPASA
;
A
#
# COMPACT_ATOMS: atom_id res chain seq x y z
N MET A 1 -8.52 -5.69 -9.26
CA MET A 1 -9.03 -6.75 -10.16
C MET A 1 -8.22 -6.86 -11.47
N LEU A 2 -7.81 -5.77 -12.13
CA LEU A 2 -7.05 -5.87 -13.39
C LEU A 2 -5.61 -6.43 -13.23
N THR A 3 -5.02 -6.30 -12.03
CA THR A 3 -3.65 -6.71 -11.73
C THR A 3 -3.48 -8.19 -11.42
N THR A 4 -4.55 -8.98 -11.23
CA THR A 4 -4.44 -10.39 -10.82
C THR A 4 -4.27 -11.36 -11.99
N LEU A 5 -4.81 -11.03 -13.17
CA LEU A 5 -4.74 -11.89 -14.36
C LEU A 5 -3.30 -12.27 -14.76
N PRO A 6 -2.31 -11.37 -14.75
CA PRO A 6 -0.91 -11.72 -15.04
C PRO A 6 -0.31 -12.77 -14.11
N PHE A 7 -0.86 -12.94 -12.90
CA PHE A 7 -0.41 -13.95 -11.94
C PHE A 7 -1.21 -15.26 -12.05
N LEU A 8 -2.51 -15.17 -12.32
CA LEU A 8 -3.39 -16.36 -12.38
C LEU A 8 -3.30 -17.11 -13.72
N VAL A 9 -3.20 -16.39 -14.84
CA VAL A 9 -3.18 -17.00 -16.18
C VAL A 9 -1.96 -17.91 -16.36
N PRO A 10 -0.72 -17.52 -16.00
CA PRO A 10 0.41 -18.44 -16.10
C PRO A 10 0.23 -19.71 -15.27
N VAL A 11 -0.31 -19.61 -14.05
CA VAL A 11 -0.57 -20.77 -13.18
C VAL A 11 -1.59 -21.72 -13.81
N ALA A 12 -2.66 -21.18 -14.41
CA ALA A 12 -3.63 -21.99 -15.14
C ALA A 12 -3.02 -22.64 -16.40
N LEU A 13 -2.18 -21.91 -17.14
CA LEU A 13 -1.47 -22.44 -18.32
C LEU A 13 -0.45 -23.54 -17.98
N LEU A 14 0.08 -23.55 -16.74
CA LEU A 14 0.91 -24.63 -16.22
C LEU A 14 0.10 -25.91 -15.88
N GLY A 15 -1.21 -25.92 -16.14
CA GLY A 15 -2.07 -27.09 -15.95
C GLY A 15 -2.69 -27.21 -14.56
N ILE A 16 -2.58 -26.18 -13.72
CA ILE A 16 -3.26 -26.17 -12.42
C ILE A 16 -4.77 -25.97 -12.64
N ASP A 17 -5.55 -26.87 -12.04
CA ASP A 17 -7.00 -26.87 -12.15
C ASP A 17 -7.61 -25.55 -11.66
N ALA A 18 -8.46 -24.95 -12.49
CA ALA A 18 -9.10 -23.66 -12.20
C ALA A 18 -9.89 -23.67 -10.88
N ARG A 19 -10.43 -24.82 -10.46
CA ARG A 19 -11.16 -24.97 -9.18
C ARG A 19 -10.22 -24.80 -8.00
N ILE A 20 -8.97 -25.26 -8.09
CA ILE A 20 -7.96 -25.07 -7.05
C ILE A 20 -7.59 -23.59 -6.95
N ILE A 21 -7.35 -22.94 -8.09
CA ILE A 21 -7.04 -21.51 -8.14
C ILE A 21 -8.17 -20.69 -7.51
N LEU A 22 -9.42 -20.99 -7.88
CA LEU A 22 -10.60 -20.32 -7.34
C LEU A 22 -10.77 -20.59 -5.83
N ALA A 23 -10.54 -21.82 -5.38
CA ALA A 23 -10.60 -22.16 -3.96
C ALA A 23 -9.55 -21.38 -3.15
N CYS A 24 -8.28 -21.37 -3.58
CA CYS A 24 -7.23 -20.60 -2.93
C CYS A 24 -7.55 -19.10 -2.91
N TYR A 25 -8.06 -18.55 -4.02
CA TYR A 25 -8.48 -17.16 -4.09
C TYR A 25 -9.64 -16.85 -3.13
N GLY A 26 -10.63 -17.76 -3.05
CA GLY A 26 -11.74 -17.66 -2.11
C GLY A 26 -11.29 -17.66 -0.65
N PHE A 27 -10.40 -18.58 -0.27
CA PHE A 27 -9.80 -18.59 1.08
C PHE A 27 -9.04 -17.30 1.37
N ASN A 28 -8.27 -16.79 0.42
CA ASN A 28 -7.55 -15.55 0.56
C ASN A 28 -8.48 -14.33 0.73
N LEU A 29 -9.60 -14.28 0.02
CA LEU A 29 -10.61 -13.22 0.20
C LEU A 29 -11.28 -13.31 1.57
N LEU A 30 -11.66 -14.51 1.99
CA LEU A 30 -12.30 -14.73 3.29
C LEU A 30 -11.35 -14.35 4.44
N TYR A 31 -10.08 -14.74 4.35
CA TYR A 31 -9.07 -14.36 5.33
C TYR A 31 -8.94 -12.84 5.43
N GLN A 32 -8.79 -12.17 4.28
CA GLN A 32 -8.67 -10.70 4.23
C GLN A 32 -9.87 -10.00 4.88
N PHE A 33 -11.09 -10.49 4.70
CA PHE A 33 -12.28 -9.88 5.31
C PHE A 33 -12.11 -9.71 6.82
N PHE A 34 -11.64 -10.74 7.53
CA PHE A 34 -11.49 -10.69 8.99
C PHE A 34 -10.33 -9.81 9.48
N LEU A 35 -9.39 -9.43 8.60
CA LEU A 35 -8.33 -8.48 8.95
C LEU A 35 -8.83 -7.03 9.00
N HIS A 36 -9.92 -6.70 8.29
CA HIS A 36 -10.43 -5.34 8.17
C HIS A 36 -11.37 -4.99 9.33
N THR A 37 -10.85 -5.02 10.56
CA THR A 37 -11.62 -4.63 11.74
C THR A 37 -10.75 -3.87 12.76
N GLU A 38 -11.36 -2.87 13.41
CA GLU A 38 -10.79 -2.19 14.57
C GLU A 38 -11.28 -2.80 15.91
N LEU A 39 -12.21 -3.75 15.87
CA LEU A 39 -12.80 -4.33 17.08
C LEU A 39 -11.83 -5.24 17.85
N VAL A 40 -10.91 -5.87 17.13
CA VAL A 40 -9.89 -6.75 17.70
C VAL A 40 -8.59 -5.97 17.76
N ASP A 41 -8.10 -5.69 18.97
CA ASP A 41 -6.84 -4.99 19.19
C ASP A 41 -5.66 -5.87 18.78
N LYS A 42 -5.19 -6.77 19.66
CA LYS A 42 -4.11 -7.72 19.39
C LYS A 42 -4.53 -9.14 19.72
N LEU A 43 -4.06 -10.08 18.92
CA LEU A 43 -4.19 -11.52 19.14
C LEU A 43 -3.01 -12.04 19.97
N TRP A 44 -3.10 -13.32 20.34
CA TRP A 44 -2.05 -14.02 21.06
C TRP A 44 -0.72 -13.99 20.28
N ALA A 45 0.38 -13.70 20.97
CA ALA A 45 1.67 -13.35 20.35
C ALA A 45 2.20 -14.36 19.31
N PRO A 46 2.07 -15.69 19.47
CA PRO A 46 2.46 -16.64 18.43
C PRO A 46 1.65 -16.52 17.13
N ILE A 47 0.37 -16.14 17.23
CA ILE A 47 -0.47 -15.88 16.04
C ILE A 47 0.02 -14.63 15.34
N GLU A 48 0.23 -13.54 16.10
CA GLU A 48 0.80 -12.28 15.59
C GLU A 48 2.22 -12.46 15.02
N PHE A 49 2.96 -13.48 15.46
CA PHE A 49 4.29 -13.73 14.94
C PHE A 49 4.25 -14.30 13.51
N VAL A 50 3.29 -15.18 13.23
CA VAL A 50 3.24 -15.96 11.98
C VAL A 50 2.25 -15.38 10.96
N PHE A 51 1.09 -14.94 11.44
CA PHE A 51 -0.05 -14.55 10.62
C PHE A 51 -0.23 -13.03 10.58
N ASN A 52 -0.72 -12.51 9.46
CA ASN A 52 -1.26 -11.16 9.41
C ASN A 52 -2.55 -11.14 10.26
N THR A 53 -2.71 -10.10 11.07
CA THR A 53 -3.79 -9.93 12.04
C THR A 53 -4.46 -8.58 11.81
N PRO A 54 -5.62 -8.31 12.44
CA PRO A 54 -6.24 -6.99 12.34
C PRO A 54 -5.27 -5.85 12.71
N SER A 55 -4.41 -6.02 13.71
CA SER A 55 -3.41 -5.03 14.11
C SER A 55 -2.37 -4.74 13.02
N HIS A 56 -1.77 -5.79 12.45
CA HIS A 56 -0.81 -5.65 11.36
C HIS A 56 -1.44 -5.02 10.12
N HIS A 57 -2.68 -5.39 9.82
CA HIS A 57 -3.42 -4.90 8.67
C HIS A 57 -3.86 -3.43 8.82
N ARG A 58 -4.16 -2.98 10.04
CA ARG A 58 -4.35 -1.54 10.28
C ARG A 58 -3.07 -0.77 9.96
N VAL A 59 -1.92 -1.24 10.43
CA VAL A 59 -0.62 -0.63 10.09
C VAL A 59 -0.42 -0.57 8.58
N HIS A 60 -0.72 -1.63 7.85
CA HIS A 60 -0.63 -1.64 6.38
C HIS A 60 -1.46 -0.51 5.71
N HIS A 61 -2.65 -0.21 6.25
CA HIS A 61 -3.51 0.88 5.78
C HIS A 61 -3.18 2.26 6.37
N GLY A 62 -2.11 2.35 7.17
CA GLY A 62 -1.69 3.58 7.81
C GLY A 62 -1.09 4.60 6.84
N SER A 63 -1.59 5.82 6.87
CA SER A 63 -1.06 6.96 6.11
C SER A 63 0.09 7.70 6.81
N GLN A 64 0.38 7.34 8.06
CA GLN A 64 1.47 7.90 8.85
C GLN A 64 2.83 7.48 8.32
N ALA A 65 3.82 8.38 8.36
CA ALA A 65 5.17 8.13 7.85
C ALA A 65 5.82 6.84 8.38
N ARG A 66 5.55 6.46 9.63
CA ARG A 66 6.06 5.22 10.26
C ARG A 66 5.48 3.95 9.64
N TYR A 67 4.26 4.02 9.11
CA TYR A 67 3.50 2.87 8.61
C TYR A 67 3.53 2.73 7.08
N LEU A 68 4.07 3.73 6.38
CA LEU A 68 4.27 3.65 4.94
C LEU A 68 5.24 2.52 4.59
N ASP A 69 4.93 1.78 3.54
CA ASP A 69 5.78 0.72 3.00
C ASP A 69 6.07 -0.42 4.00
N THR A 70 5.08 -0.78 4.83
CA THR A 70 5.18 -1.85 5.83
C THR A 70 4.04 -2.87 5.73
N ASN A 71 4.25 -4.06 6.28
CA ASN A 71 3.27 -5.14 6.44
C ASN A 71 2.54 -5.53 5.14
N TYR A 72 3.27 -5.94 4.11
CA TYR A 72 2.74 -6.34 2.81
C TYR A 72 2.08 -7.73 2.78
N GLY A 73 2.42 -8.61 3.71
CA GLY A 73 1.96 -10.00 3.74
C GLY A 73 0.47 -10.11 4.02
N VAL A 74 -0.29 -10.71 3.11
CA VAL A 74 -1.76 -10.81 3.22
C VAL A 74 -2.20 -11.86 4.25
N ILE A 75 -1.61 -13.07 4.21
CA ILE A 75 -1.92 -14.16 5.15
C ILE A 75 -0.81 -14.31 6.20
N LEU A 76 0.44 -14.36 5.75
CA LEU A 76 1.59 -14.61 6.61
C LEU A 76 2.43 -13.34 6.76
N ILE A 77 2.53 -12.85 7.99
CA ILE A 77 3.36 -11.68 8.33
C ILE A 77 4.85 -12.04 8.44
N ILE A 78 5.17 -13.34 8.49
CA ILE A 78 6.55 -13.81 8.56
C ILE A 78 7.39 -13.31 7.39
N TRP A 79 6.79 -13.09 6.22
CA TRP A 79 7.50 -12.54 5.06
C TRP A 79 8.01 -11.13 5.34
N ASP A 80 7.19 -10.26 5.94
CA ASP A 80 7.60 -8.92 6.34
C ASP A 80 8.72 -8.94 7.37
N ARG A 81 8.69 -9.91 8.29
CA ARG A 81 9.77 -10.09 9.27
C ARG A 81 11.08 -10.52 8.59
N LEU A 82 11.00 -11.44 7.65
CA LEU A 82 12.16 -11.96 6.92
C LEU A 82 12.79 -10.92 5.99
N PHE A 83 11.97 -10.07 5.36
CA PHE A 83 12.42 -9.06 4.41
C PHE A 83 12.54 -7.64 5.00
N GLY A 84 12.25 -7.47 6.28
CA GLY A 84 12.48 -6.22 7.01
C GLY A 84 11.43 -5.12 6.79
N SER A 85 10.23 -5.47 6.34
CA SER A 85 9.08 -4.56 6.19
C SER A 85 8.07 -4.67 7.33
N PHE A 86 8.36 -5.45 8.37
CA PHE A 86 7.47 -5.61 9.52
C PHE A 86 7.48 -4.38 10.42
N GLU A 87 6.28 -3.86 10.73
CA GLU A 87 6.07 -2.79 11.71
C GLU A 87 4.88 -3.14 12.63
N PRO A 88 5.08 -3.17 13.96
CA PRO A 88 3.98 -3.39 14.90
C PRO A 88 3.11 -2.14 15.07
N GLU A 89 1.83 -2.33 15.37
CA GLU A 89 0.95 -1.21 15.71
C GLU A 89 1.36 -0.58 17.04
N GLY A 90 1.69 0.71 16.99
CA GLY A 90 2.13 1.53 18.13
C GLY A 90 1.15 2.67 18.42
N GLU A 91 1.22 3.75 17.63
CA GLU A 91 0.23 4.83 17.71
C GLU A 91 -1.05 4.47 16.95
N ARG A 92 -2.18 5.06 17.36
CA ARG A 92 -3.47 4.85 16.69
C ARG A 92 -3.34 5.17 15.19
N VAL A 93 -3.70 4.20 14.35
CA VAL A 93 -3.58 4.31 12.90
C VAL A 93 -4.51 5.40 12.35
N ARG A 94 -3.97 6.23 11.43
CA ARG A 94 -4.74 7.18 10.61
C ARG A 94 -4.87 6.63 9.20
N PHE A 95 -6.08 6.23 8.85
CA PHE A 95 -6.40 5.70 7.52
C PHE A 95 -6.49 6.82 6.48
N GLY A 96 -6.32 6.43 5.22
CA GLY A 96 -6.46 7.32 4.06
C GLY A 96 -5.20 7.38 3.22
N LEU A 97 -5.13 8.40 2.36
CA LEU A 97 -3.97 8.65 1.52
C LEU A 97 -3.04 9.67 2.20
N THR A 98 -1.75 9.63 1.88
CA THR A 98 -0.79 10.67 2.30
C THR A 98 -1.15 12.05 1.75
N LYS A 99 -1.81 12.07 0.59
CA LYS A 99 -2.49 13.24 0.02
C LYS A 99 -3.92 12.85 -0.33
N ASN A 100 -4.88 13.33 0.45
CA ASN A 100 -6.28 13.02 0.22
C ASN A 100 -6.81 13.64 -1.08
N ILE A 101 -7.84 13.02 -1.62
CA ILE A 101 -8.58 13.47 -2.80
C ILE A 101 -9.98 13.90 -2.39
N ASP A 102 -10.35 15.12 -2.76
CA ASP A 102 -11.65 15.71 -2.39
C ASP A 102 -12.68 15.46 -3.48
N THR A 103 -12.97 14.19 -3.78
CA THR A 103 -13.94 13.82 -4.81
C THR A 103 -14.55 12.43 -4.58
N TYR A 104 -15.82 12.28 -4.96
CA TYR A 104 -16.53 10.99 -4.95
C TYR A 104 -16.66 10.38 -6.35
N ASN A 105 -16.06 10.99 -7.37
CA ASN A 105 -16.09 10.44 -8.72
C ASN A 105 -15.18 9.20 -8.80
N ILE A 106 -15.76 8.02 -8.93
CA ILE A 106 -15.05 6.72 -8.94
C ILE A 106 -13.95 6.70 -9.99
N ALA A 107 -14.23 7.15 -11.23
CA ALA A 107 -13.23 7.14 -12.29
C ALA A 107 -12.01 7.99 -11.90
N ARG A 108 -12.21 9.13 -11.23
CA ARG A 108 -11.12 9.97 -10.74
C ARG A 108 -10.38 9.35 -9.56
N VAL A 109 -11.09 8.76 -8.60
CA VAL A 109 -10.49 8.04 -7.47
C VAL A 109 -9.54 6.95 -7.97
N GLU A 110 -9.98 6.14 -8.93
CA GLU A 110 -9.19 5.03 -9.48
C GLU A 110 -8.02 5.49 -10.38
N THR A 111 -8.16 6.63 -11.08
CA THR A 111 -7.20 7.01 -12.15
C THR A 111 -6.26 8.17 -11.83
N HIS A 112 -6.53 8.97 -10.78
CA HIS A 112 -5.80 10.22 -10.54
C HIS A 112 -4.29 10.04 -10.39
N GLU A 113 -3.83 8.99 -9.70
CA GLU A 113 -2.41 8.71 -9.52
C GLU A 113 -1.71 8.35 -10.84
N PHE A 114 -2.36 7.57 -11.72
CA PHE A 114 -1.80 7.27 -13.04
C PHE A 114 -1.63 8.55 -13.88
N VAL A 115 -2.59 9.46 -13.79
CA VAL A 115 -2.50 10.78 -14.45
C VAL A 115 -1.36 11.62 -13.85
N ALA A 116 -1.17 11.58 -12.53
CA ALA A 116 -0.08 12.29 -11.85
C ALA A 116 1.30 11.76 -12.28
N ILE A 117 1.49 10.44 -12.30
CA ILE A 117 2.70 9.77 -12.79
C ILE A 117 2.97 10.16 -14.25
N TRP A 118 1.95 10.09 -15.12
CA TRP A 118 2.08 10.47 -16.52
C TRP A 118 2.52 11.93 -16.71
N ARG A 119 1.94 12.86 -15.94
CA ARG A 119 2.34 14.28 -15.95
C ARG A 119 3.80 14.45 -15.51
N CYS A 120 4.23 13.75 -14.46
CA CYS A 120 5.62 13.78 -13.99
C CYS A 120 6.60 13.22 -15.03
N MET A 121 6.22 12.14 -15.72
CA MET A 121 7.02 11.59 -16.82
C MET A 121 7.13 12.59 -17.99
N ARG A 122 6.03 13.28 -18.34
CA ARG A 122 6.06 14.29 -19.43
C ARG A 122 6.90 15.51 -19.08
N SER A 123 6.91 15.94 -17.82
CA SER A 123 7.72 17.08 -17.37
C SER A 123 9.19 16.73 -17.11
N ALA A 124 9.55 15.44 -17.07
CA ALA A 124 10.91 15.01 -16.81
C ALA A 124 11.87 15.36 -17.96
N GLY A 125 12.97 16.06 -17.61
CA GLY A 125 13.99 16.52 -18.55
C GLY A 125 14.91 15.42 -19.10
N SER A 126 14.90 14.22 -18.52
CA SER A 126 15.74 13.10 -18.96
C SER A 126 14.96 11.79 -19.04
N ARG A 127 15.38 10.86 -19.93
CA ARG A 127 14.81 9.51 -20.01
C ARG A 127 14.96 8.73 -18.71
N ARG A 128 16.05 8.97 -17.97
CA ARG A 128 16.32 8.36 -16.66
C ARG A 128 15.27 8.81 -15.62
N ASP A 129 14.93 10.09 -15.61
CA ASP A 129 13.93 10.61 -14.68
C ASP A 129 12.52 10.14 -15.02
N ARG A 130 12.21 9.99 -16.32
CA ARG A 130 10.95 9.35 -16.78
C ARG A 130 10.80 7.94 -16.24
N LEU A 131 11.86 7.13 -16.39
CA LEU A 131 11.87 5.78 -15.87
C LEU A 131 11.85 5.75 -14.34
N GLY A 132 12.47 6.76 -13.70
CA GLY A 132 12.44 6.96 -12.26
C GLY A 132 11.01 7.12 -11.73
N TYR A 133 10.18 7.97 -12.34
CA TYR A 133 8.78 8.13 -11.95
C TYR A 133 7.92 6.88 -12.14
N LEU A 134 8.30 5.98 -13.06
CA LEU A 134 7.55 4.75 -13.34
C LEU A 134 7.97 3.58 -12.44
N LEU A 135 9.26 3.44 -12.15
CA LEU A 135 9.82 2.24 -11.51
C LEU A 135 10.27 2.44 -10.06
N ARG A 136 10.46 3.68 -9.61
CA ARG A 136 10.89 3.93 -8.22
C ARG A 136 9.68 4.08 -7.31
N ARG A 137 9.94 4.00 -6.01
CA ARG A 137 8.92 4.14 -4.97
C ARG A 137 8.13 5.46 -5.11
N PRO A 138 6.84 5.46 -4.73
CA PRO A 138 6.06 6.69 -4.58
C PRO A 138 6.81 7.75 -3.75
N GLY A 139 6.66 9.02 -4.12
CA GLY A 139 7.37 10.14 -3.48
C GLY A 139 8.82 10.35 -3.95
N TRP A 140 9.36 9.50 -4.84
CA TRP A 140 10.64 9.78 -5.49
C TRP A 140 10.53 10.97 -6.46
N ALA A 141 11.54 11.84 -6.46
CA ALA A 141 11.69 12.93 -7.43
C ALA A 141 13.17 13.12 -7.82
N PRO A 142 13.47 13.68 -9.02
CA PRO A 142 14.83 14.03 -9.43
C PRO A 142 15.47 15.05 -8.49
N ALA A 143 16.81 15.00 -8.35
CA ALA A 143 17.55 15.86 -7.41
C ALA A 143 17.35 17.36 -7.64
N VAL A 144 17.06 17.79 -8.87
CA VAL A 144 16.74 19.19 -9.20
C VAL A 144 15.44 19.64 -8.54
N ASN A 145 14.44 18.75 -8.43
CA ASN A 145 13.14 19.05 -7.82
C ASN A 145 13.17 18.92 -6.29
N GLN A 146 14.09 18.14 -5.72
CA GLN A 146 14.21 17.99 -4.26
C GLN A 146 14.68 19.27 -3.55
N ARG A 147 15.46 20.14 -4.23
CA ARG A 147 15.90 21.43 -3.66
C ARG A 147 14.79 22.47 -3.55
N GLY A 148 13.71 22.33 -4.33
CA GLY A 148 12.51 23.16 -4.20
C GLY A 148 11.47 22.58 -3.22
N GLY A 149 11.41 21.25 -3.09
CA GLY A 149 10.39 20.55 -2.27
C GLY A 149 10.72 20.40 -0.78
N ALA A 150 11.98 20.60 -0.36
CA ALA A 150 12.34 20.54 1.06
C ALA A 150 11.67 21.63 1.93
N ALA A 151 11.15 22.69 1.31
CA ALA A 151 10.39 23.74 2.00
C ALA A 151 8.92 23.33 2.30
N GLU A 152 8.37 22.34 1.59
CA GLU A 152 6.94 22.01 1.59
C GLU A 152 6.57 20.84 2.52
N LEU A 153 7.58 20.12 3.05
CA LEU A 153 7.40 18.99 3.98
C LEU A 153 7.37 19.41 5.46
N ARG A 154 7.29 20.71 5.77
CA ARG A 154 7.01 21.14 7.14
C ARG A 154 5.55 20.79 7.46
N PRO A 155 5.27 19.96 8.49
CA PRO A 155 3.89 19.75 8.91
C PRO A 155 3.28 21.12 9.27
N GLN A 156 2.16 21.46 8.64
CA GLN A 156 1.40 22.63 9.06
C GLN A 156 0.88 22.37 10.48
N PRO A 157 1.01 23.33 11.41
CA PRO A 157 0.39 23.21 12.73
C PRO A 157 -1.12 23.08 12.54
N LEU A 158 -1.72 22.09 13.21
CA LEU A 158 -3.17 21.92 13.26
C LEU A 158 -3.80 23.23 13.78
N PRO A 159 -4.89 23.73 13.16
CA PRO A 159 -5.61 24.87 13.70
C PRO A 159 -6.14 24.53 15.09
N ALA A 160 -5.90 25.41 16.06
CA ALA A 160 -6.44 25.28 17.40
C ALA A 160 -7.96 25.29 17.32
N SER A 161 -8.60 24.21 17.77
CA SER A 161 -10.05 24.13 17.91
C SER A 161 -10.52 25.16 18.94
N ALA A 162 -11.36 26.10 18.49
CA ALA A 162 -12.17 26.96 19.35
C ALA A 162 -13.42 26.21 19.84
#